data_AF-A0A1H7FVW8-F1
#
_entry.id   AF-A0A1H7FVW8-F1
#
_cell.length_a   1.000
_cell.length_b   1.000
_cell.length_c   1.000
_cell.angle_alpha   90.00
_cell.angle_beta   90.00
_cell.angle_gamma   90.00
#
_symmetry.space_group_name_H-M   'P 1'
#
loop_
_entity.id
_entity.type
_entity.pdbx_description
1 polymer ?
#
loop_
_entity_poly.entity_id
_entity_poly.type
_entity_poly.pdbx_seq_one_letter_code
_entity_poly.pdbx_strand_id
1 'polypeptide(L)'
;MTNSDLDAVVAAVRERIDPDEEERRALADAAAELESRVYDALDDLPVDADVLQVGSTARGTWLSGDRDIDLFVRFPEDLDREQLEEYGLDVGHAVLPDGHEEYAEHPYVKGDYDGFDVDLVPCYDVPTAPEIRSAVDRTPFHNEYLVEHLDDDLAADVRVFKRFLKGIGAYGSDLRTEGFSGYLAELLILEYGGFEPLLRAATDWHPPVEFDPEDHGTQSFSDPLVVIDPTDPERNVAAVCSAENVARLQHYARDLLSNPRESLFFNSAPPALDADGVRKHIERRRTTPLAIVFDAPDLVDDQLYPQLRKSISGVADGLDRRGFDVFRATTFAGDEAVLFVELAVSERPAVERHVGPPVHVRQHAEGFYGAYAGGNDHYGPFLDGDRYVVERDREFTSATDFVTSDALFDVALGKHVESTLREDGYEVFVGDEVATLAETFGAELGRFYDPRP
;
A
#
# COMPACT_ATOMS: atom_id res chain seq x y z
N MET A 1 17.32 8.91 -29.52
CA MET A 1 17.54 10.06 -28.61
C MET A 1 18.82 9.76 -27.85
N THR A 2 19.66 10.77 -27.65
CA THR A 2 20.98 10.61 -27.03
C THR A 2 20.86 10.72 -25.51
N ASN A 3 21.84 10.18 -24.78
CA ASN A 3 21.86 10.23 -23.31
C ASN A 3 21.65 11.66 -22.76
N SER A 4 22.08 12.66 -23.52
CA SER A 4 21.96 14.09 -23.23
C SER A 4 20.55 14.59 -22.88
N ASP A 5 19.49 14.00 -23.42
CA ASP A 5 18.13 14.51 -23.21
C ASP A 5 17.59 14.09 -21.84
N LEU A 6 17.91 12.87 -21.40
CA LEU A 6 17.58 12.39 -20.06
C LEU A 6 18.41 13.14 -19.01
N ASP A 7 19.71 13.28 -19.24
CA ASP A 7 20.63 14.01 -18.35
C ASP A 7 20.14 15.44 -18.10
N ALA A 8 19.67 16.14 -19.15
CA ALA A 8 19.16 17.50 -19.03
C ALA A 8 17.88 17.56 -18.19
N VAL A 9 16.96 16.61 -18.35
CA VAL A 9 15.74 16.53 -17.52
C VAL A 9 16.08 16.21 -16.08
N VAL A 10 16.97 15.23 -15.84
CA VAL A 10 17.42 14.87 -14.49
C VAL A 10 18.08 16.07 -13.80
N ALA A 11 18.94 16.80 -14.49
CA ALA A 11 19.56 18.02 -13.95
C ALA A 11 18.52 19.07 -13.54
N ALA A 12 17.52 19.34 -14.39
CA ALA A 12 16.43 20.28 -14.08
C ALA A 12 15.55 19.81 -12.90
N VAL A 13 15.31 18.49 -12.78
CA VAL A 13 14.61 17.92 -11.62
C VAL A 13 15.44 18.14 -10.35
N ARG A 14 16.75 17.88 -10.40
CA ARG A 14 17.66 18.03 -9.25
C ARG A 14 17.70 19.44 -8.68
N GLU A 15 17.63 20.47 -9.51
CA GLU A 15 17.52 21.88 -9.06
C GLU A 15 16.32 22.13 -8.12
N ARG A 16 15.31 21.24 -8.13
CA ARG A 16 14.09 21.36 -7.34
C ARG A 16 13.99 20.38 -6.18
N ILE A 17 14.84 19.35 -6.14
CA ILE A 17 14.72 18.25 -5.18
C ILE A 17 15.97 18.02 -4.34
N ASP A 18 17.14 18.50 -4.78
CA ASP A 18 18.36 18.41 -4.00
C ASP A 18 18.31 19.48 -2.90
N PRO A 19 18.48 19.11 -1.61
CA PRO A 19 18.59 20.08 -0.53
C PRO A 19 19.77 21.00 -0.74
N ASP A 20 19.55 22.30 -0.55
CA ASP A 20 20.59 23.31 -0.70
C ASP A 20 21.55 23.33 0.51
N GLU A 21 22.62 24.12 0.43
CA GLU A 21 23.63 24.20 1.50
C GLU A 21 23.09 24.79 2.80
N GLU A 22 22.02 25.59 2.76
CA GLU A 22 21.40 26.16 3.96
C GLU A 22 20.54 25.10 4.64
N GLU A 23 19.73 24.37 3.88
CA GLU A 23 18.89 23.27 4.36
C GLU A 23 19.74 22.16 5.00
N ARG A 24 20.84 21.77 4.33
CA ARG A 24 21.78 20.77 4.88
C ARG A 24 22.43 21.23 6.18
N ARG A 25 22.76 22.52 6.30
CA ARG A 25 23.37 23.06 7.52
C ARG A 25 22.36 23.11 8.66
N ALA A 26 21.15 23.58 8.40
CA ALA A 26 20.07 23.58 9.38
C ALA A 26 19.76 22.18 9.90
N LEU A 27 19.69 21.18 9.01
CA LEU A 27 19.51 19.77 9.40
C LEU A 27 20.66 19.28 10.28
N ALA A 28 21.91 19.54 9.90
CA ALA A 28 23.08 19.11 10.66
C ALA A 28 23.15 19.77 12.05
N ASP A 29 22.84 21.07 12.13
CA ASP A 29 22.80 21.81 13.40
C ASP A 29 21.69 21.27 14.31
N ALA A 30 20.49 21.00 13.76
CA ALA A 30 19.37 20.42 14.49
C ALA A 30 19.68 19.00 15.00
N ALA A 31 20.21 18.14 14.13
CA ALA A 31 20.58 16.77 14.49
C ALA A 31 21.64 16.74 15.60
N ALA A 32 22.69 17.58 15.52
CA ALA A 32 23.73 17.65 16.54
C ALA A 32 23.23 18.14 17.90
N GLU A 33 22.30 19.11 17.91
CA GLU A 33 21.67 19.61 19.12
C GLU A 33 20.75 18.55 19.76
N LEU A 34 19.95 17.84 18.95
CA LEU A 34 19.12 16.73 19.42
C LEU A 34 19.97 15.57 19.95
N GLU A 35 21.06 15.21 19.27
CA GLU A 35 22.01 14.20 19.72
C GLU A 35 22.61 14.57 21.10
N SER A 36 23.00 15.84 21.27
CA SER A 36 23.48 16.34 22.57
C SER A 36 22.43 16.21 23.67
N ARG A 37 21.16 16.52 23.38
CA ARG A 37 20.08 16.38 24.36
C ARG A 37 19.79 14.93 24.72
N VAL A 38 19.92 14.03 23.75
CA VAL A 38 19.79 12.59 24.02
C VAL A 38 20.89 12.15 24.99
N TYR A 39 22.15 12.51 24.76
CA TYR A 39 23.23 12.17 25.70
C TYR A 39 23.02 12.79 27.09
N ASP A 40 22.57 14.04 27.18
CA ASP A 40 22.24 14.67 28.46
C ASP A 40 21.12 13.91 29.21
N ALA A 41 20.12 13.39 28.49
CA ALA A 41 19.04 12.59 29.09
C ALA A 41 19.52 11.17 29.49
N LEU A 42 20.42 10.57 28.71
CA LEU A 42 21.00 9.26 29.01
C LEU A 42 21.89 9.28 30.26
N ASP A 43 22.57 10.40 30.56
CA ASP A 43 23.41 10.57 31.76
C ASP A 43 22.62 10.38 33.08
N ASP A 44 21.30 10.60 33.06
CA ASP A 44 20.41 10.40 34.21
C ASP A 44 19.94 8.95 34.37
N LEU A 45 20.21 8.07 33.39
CA LEU A 45 19.78 6.68 33.39
C LEU A 45 20.91 5.73 33.86
N PRO A 46 20.57 4.61 34.51
CA PRO A 46 21.55 3.64 35.02
C PRO A 46 22.03 2.65 33.94
N VAL A 47 22.16 3.08 32.68
CA VAL A 47 22.46 2.22 31.52
C VAL A 47 23.50 2.88 30.62
N ASP A 48 24.28 2.07 29.90
CA ASP A 48 25.25 2.54 28.89
C ASP A 48 24.58 2.46 27.52
N ALA A 49 24.10 3.59 27.03
CA ALA A 49 23.35 3.70 25.77
C ALA A 49 23.93 4.84 24.92
N ASP A 50 23.69 4.78 23.63
CA ASP A 50 24.07 5.84 22.71
C ASP A 50 22.97 6.15 21.70
N VAL A 51 23.24 7.10 20.81
CA VAL A 51 22.30 7.54 19.79
C VAL A 51 22.95 7.49 18.41
N LEU A 52 22.17 7.04 17.44
CA LEU A 52 22.56 6.95 16.05
C LEU A 52 21.53 7.68 15.18
N GLN A 53 21.99 8.66 14.40
CA GLN A 53 21.18 9.21 13.32
C GLN A 53 21.13 8.21 12.17
N VAL A 54 19.91 7.84 11.77
CA VAL A 54 19.66 6.90 10.66
C VAL A 54 18.81 7.57 9.59
N GLY A 55 18.17 6.76 8.74
CA GLY A 55 17.23 7.28 7.74
C GLY A 55 17.88 8.03 6.59
N SER A 56 17.03 8.63 5.77
CA SER A 56 17.47 9.25 4.51
C SER A 56 18.30 10.52 4.71
N THR A 57 18.16 11.18 5.87
CA THR A 57 18.94 12.35 6.25
C THR A 57 20.39 12.01 6.59
N ALA A 58 20.62 10.94 7.36
CA ALA A 58 21.97 10.43 7.64
C ALA A 58 22.73 10.01 6.37
N ARG A 59 22.02 9.47 5.38
CA ARG A 59 22.59 8.97 4.12
C ARG A 59 22.65 10.00 3.00
N GLY A 60 22.16 11.22 3.22
CA GLY A 60 22.10 12.26 2.20
C GLY A 60 21.13 11.94 1.04
N THR A 61 20.19 11.01 1.21
CA THR A 61 19.23 10.56 0.18
C THR A 61 17.84 11.17 0.32
N TRP A 62 17.68 12.18 1.17
CA TRP A 62 16.43 12.91 1.43
C TRP A 62 16.14 13.97 0.37
N LEU A 63 14.87 14.23 0.08
CA LEU A 63 14.44 15.26 -0.87
C LEU A 63 14.30 16.61 -0.15
N SER A 64 14.62 17.72 -0.82
CA SER A 64 14.39 19.05 -0.26
C SER A 64 12.92 19.22 0.16
N GLY A 65 12.72 19.74 1.37
CA GLY A 65 11.42 19.83 2.02
C GLY A 65 10.91 18.57 2.73
N ASP A 66 11.52 17.40 2.54
CA ASP A 66 11.30 16.22 3.41
C ASP A 66 12.17 16.42 4.67
N ARG A 67 11.57 16.85 5.78
CA ARG A 67 12.29 17.36 6.96
C ARG A 67 12.30 16.37 8.13
N ASP A 68 12.61 15.11 7.85
CA ASP A 68 12.56 14.03 8.85
C ASP A 68 13.95 13.74 9.46
N ILE A 69 14.06 13.78 10.79
CA ILE A 69 15.24 13.37 11.56
C ILE A 69 14.92 12.10 12.35
N ASP A 70 15.51 10.97 11.93
CA ASP A 70 15.38 9.69 12.62
C ASP A 70 16.56 9.48 13.58
N LEU A 71 16.29 9.47 14.89
CA LEU A 71 17.28 9.22 15.94
C LEU A 71 16.97 7.91 16.65
N PHE A 72 17.87 6.95 16.54
CA PHE A 72 17.74 5.65 17.19
C PHE A 72 18.57 5.64 18.47
N VAL A 73 17.91 5.48 19.61
CA VAL A 73 18.56 5.36 20.92
C VAL A 73 18.81 3.89 21.19
N ARG A 74 20.08 3.48 21.22
CA ARG A 74 20.49 2.09 21.30
C ARG A 74 20.81 1.72 22.73
N PHE A 75 20.04 0.79 23.26
CA PHE A 75 20.13 0.33 24.64
C PHE A 75 20.77 -1.06 24.73
N PRO A 76 21.43 -1.38 25.86
CA PRO A 76 22.01 -2.71 26.09
C PRO A 76 21.02 -3.86 25.88
N GLU A 77 21.49 -4.93 25.25
CA GLU A 77 20.66 -6.09 24.96
C GLU A 77 20.18 -6.85 26.23
N ASP A 78 20.79 -6.66 27.40
CA ASP A 78 20.35 -7.33 28.62
C ASP A 78 19.15 -6.66 29.30
N LEU A 79 18.71 -5.49 28.80
CA LEU A 79 17.48 -4.84 29.22
C LEU A 79 16.26 -5.63 28.76
N ASP A 80 15.28 -5.75 29.66
CA ASP A 80 13.98 -6.28 29.26
C ASP A 80 13.20 -5.25 28.43
N ARG A 81 12.14 -5.73 27.76
CA ARG A 81 11.32 -4.91 26.86
C ARG A 81 10.62 -3.77 27.60
N GLU A 82 10.21 -3.99 28.84
CA GLU A 82 9.48 -3.01 29.64
C GLU A 82 10.40 -1.85 30.02
N GLN A 83 11.66 -2.14 30.36
CA GLN A 83 12.69 -1.14 30.61
C GLN A 83 13.11 -0.39 29.33
N LEU A 84 13.22 -1.08 28.18
CA LEU A 84 13.51 -0.42 26.90
C LEU A 84 12.43 0.63 26.57
N GLU A 85 11.16 0.26 26.76
CA GLU A 85 10.02 1.16 26.52
C GLU A 85 10.01 2.32 27.52
N GLU A 86 10.20 2.06 28.82
CA GLU A 86 10.27 3.10 29.85
C GLU A 86 11.41 4.10 29.58
N TYR A 87 12.63 3.61 29.41
CA TYR A 87 13.80 4.46 29.20
C TYR A 87 13.77 5.18 27.85
N GLY A 88 13.29 4.51 26.80
CA GLY A 88 13.10 5.11 25.49
C GLY A 88 12.13 6.29 25.52
N LEU A 89 10.99 6.13 26.19
CA LEU A 89 10.00 7.19 26.35
C LEU A 89 10.50 8.31 27.27
N ASP A 90 11.19 7.99 28.36
CA ASP A 90 11.79 8.99 29.25
C ASP A 90 12.78 9.90 28.50
N VAL A 91 13.68 9.30 27.70
CA VAL A 91 14.60 10.05 26.84
C VAL A 91 13.82 10.86 25.79
N GLY A 92 12.85 10.23 25.12
CA GLY A 92 12.02 10.88 24.11
C GLY A 92 11.33 12.14 24.61
N HIS A 93 10.65 12.06 25.76
CA HIS A 93 9.96 13.18 26.40
C HIS A 93 10.91 14.23 26.97
N ALA A 94 12.13 13.85 27.37
CA ALA A 94 13.15 14.80 27.81
C ALA A 94 13.67 15.64 26.63
N VAL A 95 13.87 15.02 25.47
CA VAL A 95 14.40 15.67 24.26
C VAL A 95 13.32 16.47 23.53
N LEU A 96 12.10 15.93 23.45
CA LEU A 96 10.91 16.52 22.81
C LEU A 96 9.77 16.67 23.82
N PRO A 97 9.78 17.71 24.68
CA PRO A 97 8.77 17.88 25.74
C PRO A 97 7.33 18.05 25.27
N ASP A 98 7.15 18.55 24.04
CA ASP A 98 5.85 18.72 23.38
C ASP A 98 5.53 17.56 22.42
N GLY A 99 6.40 16.53 22.37
CA GLY A 99 6.21 15.34 21.54
C GLY A 99 5.07 14.45 22.03
N HIS A 100 4.60 13.57 21.16
CA HIS A 100 3.59 12.57 21.45
C HIS A 100 4.13 11.17 21.19
N GLU A 101 3.51 10.18 21.83
CA GLU A 101 3.86 8.78 21.67
C GLU A 101 3.17 8.21 20.42
N GLU A 102 3.95 7.57 19.56
CA GLU A 102 3.47 6.75 18.46
C GLU A 102 3.89 5.30 18.67
N TYR A 103 3.29 4.36 17.92
CA TYR A 103 3.51 2.93 18.10
C TYR A 103 3.83 2.24 16.78
N ALA A 104 4.97 1.55 16.74
CA ALA A 104 5.34 0.61 15.68
C ALA A 104 5.42 -0.82 16.25
N GLU A 105 6.63 -1.32 16.53
CA GLU A 105 6.83 -2.56 17.30
C GLU A 105 6.83 -2.29 18.81
N HIS A 106 7.35 -1.12 19.18
CA HIS A 106 7.38 -0.56 20.53
C HIS A 106 6.97 0.92 20.45
N PRO A 107 6.52 1.54 21.55
CA PRO A 107 6.28 2.97 21.59
C PRO A 107 7.56 3.78 21.33
N TYR A 108 7.43 4.89 20.64
CA TYR A 108 8.48 5.87 20.38
C TYR A 108 7.92 7.29 20.49
N VAL A 109 8.80 8.29 20.64
CA VAL A 109 8.36 9.69 20.72
C VAL A 109 8.56 10.37 19.38
N LYS A 110 7.50 11.01 18.89
CA LYS A 110 7.51 11.86 17.70
C LYS A 110 7.26 13.32 18.09
N GLY A 111 7.94 14.25 17.45
CA GLY A 111 7.73 15.69 17.66
C GLY A 111 8.32 16.56 16.58
N ASP A 112 8.26 17.88 16.79
CA ASP A 112 8.89 18.88 15.93
C ASP A 112 10.07 19.53 16.66
N TYR A 113 11.16 19.78 15.94
CA TYR A 113 12.29 20.55 16.42
C TYR A 113 12.84 21.47 15.32
N ASP A 114 12.78 22.79 15.53
CA ASP A 114 13.22 23.81 14.57
C ASP A 114 12.61 23.65 13.15
N GLY A 115 11.38 23.11 13.07
CA GLY A 115 10.67 22.87 11.82
C GLY A 115 11.09 21.58 11.10
N PHE A 116 11.72 20.64 11.81
CA PHE A 116 11.97 19.26 11.41
C PHE A 116 11.08 18.32 12.21
N ASP A 117 10.46 17.36 11.52
CA ASP A 117 9.79 16.23 12.16
C ASP A 117 10.87 15.28 12.70
N VAL A 118 10.78 14.90 13.97
CA VAL A 118 11.79 14.10 14.66
C VAL A 118 11.15 12.85 15.24
N ASP A 119 11.72 11.69 14.91
CA ASP A 119 11.36 10.39 15.48
C ASP A 119 12.49 9.89 16.38
N LEU A 120 12.21 9.72 17.68
CA LEU A 120 13.11 9.17 18.69
C LEU A 120 12.73 7.73 19.01
N VAL A 121 13.44 6.79 18.41
CA VAL A 121 13.10 5.36 18.42
C VAL A 121 14.04 4.58 19.33
N PRO A 122 13.56 3.96 20.43
CA PRO A 122 14.39 3.06 21.21
C PRO A 122 14.59 1.72 20.49
N CYS A 123 15.81 1.18 20.54
CA CYS A 123 16.14 -0.14 20.00
C CYS A 123 17.28 -0.79 20.79
N TYR A 124 17.53 -2.08 20.53
CA TYR A 124 18.64 -2.79 21.14
C TYR A 124 19.94 -2.61 20.35
N ASP A 125 21.04 -2.36 21.06
CA ASP A 125 22.41 -2.44 20.51
C ASP A 125 22.84 -3.90 20.44
N VAL A 126 22.38 -4.60 19.41
CA VAL A 126 22.78 -5.99 19.14
C VAL A 126 24.07 -6.03 18.32
N PRO A 127 24.96 -7.02 18.52
CA PRO A 127 26.25 -7.03 17.86
C PRO A 127 26.19 -7.43 16.38
N THR A 128 25.16 -8.18 15.97
CA THR A 128 24.97 -8.60 14.57
C THR A 128 23.50 -8.60 14.16
N ALA A 129 23.22 -8.37 12.88
CA ALA A 129 21.85 -8.31 12.35
C ALA A 129 21.00 -9.58 12.59
N PRO A 130 21.55 -10.82 12.60
CA PRO A 130 20.78 -12.01 12.99
C PRO A 130 20.35 -12.07 14.46
N GLU A 131 20.91 -11.21 15.32
CA GLU A 131 20.62 -11.17 16.76
C GLU A 131 19.54 -10.14 17.13
N ILE A 132 18.94 -9.46 16.14
CA ILE A 132 17.82 -8.53 16.36
C ILE A 132 16.68 -9.18 17.15
N ARG A 133 16.05 -8.39 18.01
CA ARG A 133 14.93 -8.82 18.88
C ARG A 133 13.61 -8.26 18.42
N SER A 134 13.66 -7.15 17.70
CA SER A 134 12.54 -6.41 17.15
C SER A 134 12.83 -6.04 15.69
N ALA A 135 11.81 -5.62 14.95
CA ALA A 135 12.01 -5.13 13.60
C ALA A 135 12.82 -3.82 13.54
N VAL A 136 12.75 -2.99 14.59
CA VAL A 136 13.42 -1.68 14.65
C VAL A 136 14.92 -1.81 14.89
N ASP A 137 15.38 -2.87 15.56
CA ASP A 137 16.82 -3.16 15.77
C ASP A 137 17.58 -3.40 14.45
N ARG A 138 16.86 -3.63 13.34
CA ARG A 138 17.47 -3.83 12.02
C ARG A 138 17.90 -2.50 11.37
N THR A 139 17.24 -1.39 11.70
CA THR A 139 17.46 -0.09 11.05
C THR A 139 18.90 0.43 11.19
N PRO A 140 19.59 0.29 12.35
CA PRO A 140 21.01 0.61 12.45
C PRO A 140 21.89 -0.12 11.42
N PHE A 141 21.67 -1.42 11.22
CA PHE A 141 22.43 -2.21 10.23
C PHE A 141 22.11 -1.81 8.79
N HIS A 142 20.86 -1.47 8.49
CA HIS A 142 20.49 -0.90 7.18
C HIS A 142 21.23 0.40 6.91
N ASN A 143 21.35 1.24 7.93
CA ASN A 143 22.06 2.50 7.83
C ASN A 143 23.55 2.29 7.61
N GLU A 144 24.19 1.44 8.43
CA GLU A 144 25.61 1.09 8.29
C GLU A 144 25.91 0.54 6.89
N TYR A 145 25.14 -0.46 6.44
CA TYR A 145 25.31 -1.05 5.12
C TYR A 145 25.27 0.00 4.01
N LEU A 146 24.27 0.88 4.00
CA LEU A 146 24.14 1.85 2.93
C LEU A 146 25.14 3.00 3.03
N VAL A 147 25.54 3.43 4.22
CA VAL A 147 26.59 4.46 4.40
C VAL A 147 27.93 3.98 3.85
N GLU A 148 28.24 2.69 3.98
CA GLU A 148 29.48 2.12 3.43
C GLU A 148 29.48 2.01 1.90
N HIS A 149 28.30 1.91 1.28
CA HIS A 149 28.16 1.57 -0.14
C HIS A 149 27.66 2.73 -1.03
N LEU A 150 26.96 3.72 -0.47
CA LEU A 150 26.47 4.88 -1.22
C LEU A 150 27.52 6.00 -1.22
N ASP A 151 27.90 6.45 -2.41
CA ASP A 151 28.61 7.71 -2.59
C ASP A 151 27.65 8.87 -2.90
N ASP A 152 28.19 10.10 -2.99
CA ASP A 152 27.40 11.31 -3.24
C ASP A 152 26.65 11.28 -4.59
N ASP A 153 27.20 10.58 -5.60
CA ASP A 153 26.60 10.46 -6.93
C ASP A 153 25.41 9.49 -6.88
N LEU A 154 25.57 8.33 -6.26
CA LEU A 154 24.48 7.38 -6.03
C LEU A 154 23.40 7.96 -5.11
N ALA A 155 23.77 8.71 -4.06
CA ALA A 155 22.81 9.37 -3.19
C ALA A 155 21.96 10.41 -3.96
N ALA A 156 22.56 11.12 -4.94
CA ALA A 156 21.80 12.00 -5.82
C ALA A 156 20.84 11.23 -6.74
N ASP A 157 21.27 10.10 -7.30
CA ASP A 157 20.43 9.23 -8.11
C ASP A 157 19.27 8.61 -7.32
N VAL A 158 19.48 8.28 -6.04
CA VAL A 158 18.41 7.88 -5.12
C VAL A 158 17.36 8.98 -4.99
N ARG A 159 17.77 10.25 -4.78
CA ARG A 159 16.82 11.37 -4.71
C ARG A 159 16.00 11.49 -6.00
N VAL A 160 16.64 11.38 -7.16
CA VAL A 160 15.97 11.39 -8.47
C VAL A 160 14.98 10.23 -8.57
N PHE A 161 15.36 9.02 -8.14
CA PHE A 161 14.50 7.85 -8.19
C PHE A 161 13.31 7.94 -7.23
N LYS A 162 13.52 8.35 -5.98
CA LYS A 162 12.43 8.62 -5.02
C LYS A 162 11.45 9.63 -5.58
N ARG A 163 11.95 10.73 -6.17
CA ARG A 163 11.09 11.73 -6.81
C ARG A 163 10.32 11.15 -8.00
N PHE A 164 10.96 10.33 -8.82
CA PHE A 164 10.30 9.66 -9.95
C PHE A 164 9.17 8.75 -9.47
N LEU A 165 9.43 7.93 -8.45
CA LEU A 165 8.43 7.06 -7.82
C LEU A 165 7.27 7.88 -7.22
N LYS A 166 7.55 8.98 -6.51
CA LYS A 166 6.52 9.91 -6.01
C LYS A 166 5.69 10.48 -7.18
N GLY A 167 6.35 10.87 -8.27
CA GLY A 167 5.71 11.41 -9.46
C GLY A 167 4.80 10.43 -10.19
N ILE A 168 5.14 9.13 -10.24
CA ILE A 168 4.30 8.11 -10.88
C ILE A 168 3.28 7.47 -9.93
N GLY A 169 3.30 7.84 -8.64
CA GLY A 169 2.40 7.32 -7.61
C GLY A 169 2.78 5.92 -7.12
N ALA A 170 4.06 5.57 -7.10
CA ALA A 170 4.56 4.26 -6.68
C ALA A 170 5.48 4.32 -5.44
N TYR A 171 5.66 5.48 -4.81
CA TYR A 171 6.50 5.64 -3.62
C TYR A 171 5.69 5.48 -2.33
N GLY A 172 6.19 4.66 -1.40
CA GLY A 172 5.54 4.37 -0.11
C GLY A 172 5.33 2.87 0.09
N SER A 173 5.68 2.37 1.26
CA SER A 173 5.56 0.94 1.62
C SER A 173 4.39 0.64 2.56
N ASP A 174 3.56 1.65 2.83
CA ASP A 174 2.29 1.47 3.53
C ASP A 174 1.36 0.53 2.74
N LEU A 175 0.50 -0.19 3.43
CA LEU A 175 -0.42 -1.14 2.82
C LEU A 175 -1.56 -0.43 2.06
N ARG A 176 -1.65 0.89 2.07
CA ARG A 176 -2.53 1.64 1.15
C ARG A 176 -1.90 1.77 -0.23
N THR A 177 -0.61 2.09 -0.31
CA THR A 177 0.13 2.33 -1.55
C THR A 177 0.72 1.04 -2.14
N GLU A 178 1.19 0.11 -1.30
CA GLU A 178 1.85 -1.14 -1.71
C GLU A 178 2.99 -0.90 -2.71
N GLY A 179 3.76 0.18 -2.51
CA GLY A 179 4.77 0.69 -3.43
C GLY A 179 6.21 0.38 -3.01
N PHE A 180 7.13 1.24 -3.46
CA PHE A 180 8.56 1.14 -3.19
C PHE A 180 8.92 1.95 -1.94
N SER A 181 9.52 1.30 -0.94
CA SER A 181 10.07 1.99 0.25
C SER A 181 11.32 2.80 -0.10
N GLY A 182 11.70 3.74 0.78
CA GLY A 182 12.95 4.48 0.64
C GLY A 182 14.18 3.56 0.65
N TYR A 183 14.19 2.55 1.53
CA TYR A 183 15.26 1.55 1.62
C TYR A 183 15.33 0.67 0.35
N LEU A 184 14.19 0.23 -0.18
CA LEU A 184 14.14 -0.51 -1.45
C LEU A 184 14.68 0.34 -2.61
N ALA A 185 14.34 1.63 -2.65
CA ALA A 185 14.83 2.55 -3.67
C ALA A 185 16.36 2.72 -3.60
N GLU A 186 16.92 2.78 -2.39
CA GLU A 186 18.37 2.85 -2.16
C GLU A 186 19.09 1.59 -2.64
N LEU A 187 18.59 0.40 -2.26
CA LEU A 187 19.15 -0.88 -2.71
C LEU A 187 19.10 -1.07 -4.22
N LEU A 188 18.00 -0.69 -4.88
CA LEU A 188 17.87 -0.79 -6.33
C LEU A 188 18.84 0.14 -7.06
N ILE A 189 19.05 1.36 -6.56
CA ILE A 189 20.03 2.28 -7.18
C ILE A 189 21.45 1.77 -6.99
N LEU A 190 21.76 1.24 -5.80
CA LEU A 190 23.05 0.64 -5.52
C LEU A 190 23.32 -0.55 -6.45
N GLU A 191 22.38 -1.48 -6.59
CA GLU A 191 22.52 -2.69 -7.41
C GLU A 191 22.78 -2.37 -8.88
N TYR A 192 21.99 -1.46 -9.45
CA TYR A 192 22.12 -1.14 -10.87
C TYR A 192 23.19 -0.06 -11.15
N GLY A 193 23.75 0.56 -10.11
CA GLY A 193 24.79 1.58 -10.23
C GLY A 193 24.28 2.91 -10.80
N GLY A 194 23.06 3.31 -10.42
CA GLY A 194 22.49 4.62 -10.77
C GLY A 194 21.07 4.59 -11.33
N PHE A 195 20.49 5.78 -11.51
CA PHE A 195 19.09 5.96 -11.91
C PHE A 195 18.82 5.50 -13.35
N GLU A 196 19.63 5.94 -14.33
CA GLU A 196 19.44 5.52 -15.72
C GLU A 196 19.66 4.00 -15.92
N PRO A 197 20.75 3.39 -15.40
CA PRO A 197 20.92 1.94 -15.44
C PRO A 197 19.72 1.16 -14.88
N LEU A 198 19.19 1.57 -13.72
CA LEU A 198 18.01 0.98 -13.12
C LEU A 198 16.80 1.05 -14.06
N LEU A 199 16.50 2.22 -14.64
CA LEU A 199 15.37 2.34 -15.56
C LEU A 199 15.52 1.44 -16.79
N ARG A 200 16.72 1.38 -17.37
CA ARG A 200 17.01 0.52 -18.52
C ARG A 200 16.83 -0.96 -18.19
N ALA A 201 17.17 -1.39 -16.98
CA ALA A 201 16.89 -2.75 -16.53
C ALA A 201 15.38 -2.97 -16.33
N ALA A 202 14.70 -2.02 -15.67
CA ALA A 202 13.27 -2.10 -15.39
C ALA A 202 12.42 -2.21 -16.65
N THR A 203 12.85 -1.65 -17.79
CA THR A 203 12.11 -1.78 -19.06
C THR A 203 11.95 -3.23 -19.53
N ASP A 204 12.85 -4.12 -19.13
CA ASP A 204 12.92 -5.52 -19.56
C ASP A 204 12.74 -6.52 -18.41
N TRP A 205 12.33 -6.06 -17.21
CA TRP A 205 11.96 -6.93 -16.10
C TRP A 205 10.89 -7.96 -16.48
N HIS A 206 11.09 -9.20 -16.06
CA HIS A 206 10.15 -10.31 -16.21
C HIS A 206 9.82 -10.87 -14.81
N PRO A 207 8.78 -10.36 -14.13
CA PRO A 207 8.42 -10.82 -12.79
C PRO A 207 8.19 -12.35 -12.70
N PRO A 208 8.65 -13.01 -11.63
CA PRO A 208 9.37 -12.42 -10.50
C PRO A 208 10.79 -11.99 -10.89
N VAL A 209 11.20 -10.81 -10.42
CA VAL A 209 12.58 -10.31 -10.51
C VAL A 209 13.23 -10.52 -9.17
N GLU A 210 14.37 -11.22 -9.12
CA GLU A 210 15.05 -11.56 -7.89
C GLU A 210 16.45 -10.93 -7.86
N PHE A 211 16.77 -10.30 -6.74
CA PHE A 211 18.05 -9.67 -6.46
C PHE A 211 18.49 -10.06 -5.04
N ASP A 212 19.72 -10.55 -4.93
CA ASP A 212 20.36 -10.94 -3.69
C ASP A 212 21.80 -10.36 -3.66
N PRO A 213 21.99 -9.16 -3.07
CA PRO A 213 23.27 -8.46 -3.11
C PRO A 213 24.43 -9.24 -2.50
N GLU A 214 24.15 -10.01 -1.44
CA GLU A 214 25.16 -10.73 -0.66
C GLU A 214 25.22 -12.24 -0.98
N ASP A 215 24.40 -12.74 -1.91
CA ASP A 215 24.28 -14.16 -2.27
C ASP A 215 24.06 -15.05 -1.03
N HIS A 216 23.19 -14.59 -0.12
CA HIS A 216 22.97 -15.19 1.20
C HIS A 216 21.50 -15.58 1.46
N GLY A 217 20.59 -15.33 0.53
CA GLY A 217 19.17 -15.62 0.65
C GLY A 217 18.90 -17.09 0.99
N THR A 218 18.05 -17.31 1.99
CA THR A 218 17.71 -18.66 2.48
C THR A 218 16.24 -19.04 2.25
N GLN A 219 15.39 -18.05 1.93
CA GLN A 219 13.98 -18.24 1.66
C GLN A 219 13.65 -18.03 0.18
N SER A 220 12.50 -18.55 -0.25
CA SER A 220 11.96 -18.33 -1.59
C SER A 220 10.63 -17.62 -1.49
N PHE A 221 10.46 -16.58 -2.30
CA PHE A 221 9.27 -15.73 -2.30
C PHE A 221 8.52 -15.85 -3.63
N SER A 222 7.22 -15.56 -3.62
CA SER A 222 6.38 -15.55 -4.84
C SER A 222 6.03 -14.13 -5.29
N ASP A 223 6.67 -13.12 -4.69
CA ASP A 223 6.42 -11.71 -4.94
C ASP A 223 6.93 -11.30 -6.33
N PRO A 224 6.33 -10.27 -6.96
CA PRO A 224 6.73 -9.81 -8.29
C PRO A 224 8.16 -9.23 -8.33
N LEU A 225 8.62 -8.72 -7.20
CA LEU A 225 9.97 -8.23 -6.96
C LEU A 225 10.45 -8.82 -5.63
N VAL A 226 11.62 -9.44 -5.66
CA VAL A 226 12.28 -10.01 -4.49
C VAL A 226 13.64 -9.36 -4.37
N VAL A 227 13.84 -8.63 -3.28
CA VAL A 227 15.13 -8.05 -2.93
C VAL A 227 15.49 -8.61 -1.56
N ILE A 228 16.46 -9.53 -1.53
CA ILE A 228 16.95 -10.08 -0.28
C ILE A 228 17.65 -8.96 0.48
N ASP A 229 17.26 -8.79 1.74
CA ASP A 229 17.85 -7.78 2.61
C ASP A 229 19.31 -8.16 2.90
N PRO A 230 20.30 -7.33 2.55
CA PRO A 230 21.71 -7.64 2.77
C PRO A 230 22.07 -7.89 4.25
N THR A 231 21.22 -7.44 5.17
CA THR A 231 21.40 -7.64 6.61
C THR A 231 20.60 -8.83 7.16
N ASP A 232 19.67 -9.39 6.38
CA ASP A 232 18.74 -10.43 6.82
C ASP A 232 18.40 -11.42 5.67
N PRO A 233 19.01 -12.62 5.63
CA PRO A 233 18.84 -13.59 4.54
C PRO A 233 17.43 -14.18 4.44
N GLU A 234 16.56 -13.92 5.41
CA GLU A 234 15.19 -14.41 5.47
C GLU A 234 14.16 -13.35 5.08
N ARG A 235 14.58 -12.14 4.72
CA ARG A 235 13.68 -11.00 4.48
C ARG A 235 13.68 -10.56 3.02
N ASN A 236 12.47 -10.45 2.45
CA ASN A 236 12.24 -9.71 1.21
C ASN A 236 11.93 -8.23 1.53
N VAL A 237 12.81 -7.31 1.14
CA VAL A 237 12.63 -5.86 1.30
C VAL A 237 11.43 -5.35 0.49
N ALA A 238 11.10 -6.01 -0.62
CA ALA A 238 10.01 -5.65 -1.52
C ALA A 238 8.69 -6.40 -1.23
N ALA A 239 8.53 -7.02 -0.05
CA ALA A 239 7.37 -7.86 0.28
C ALA A 239 6.01 -7.15 0.15
N VAL A 240 5.96 -5.83 0.33
CA VAL A 240 4.74 -5.02 0.19
C VAL A 240 4.55 -4.43 -1.21
N CYS A 241 5.54 -4.58 -2.10
CA CYS A 241 5.50 -3.97 -3.42
C CYS A 241 4.60 -4.79 -4.35
N SER A 242 3.44 -4.22 -4.73
CA SER A 242 2.45 -4.91 -5.54
C SER A 242 2.91 -5.13 -6.98
N ALA A 243 2.34 -6.15 -7.63
CA ALA A 243 2.60 -6.41 -9.05
C ALA A 243 2.17 -5.22 -9.94
N GLU A 244 1.15 -4.46 -9.52
CA GLU A 244 0.75 -3.23 -10.19
C GLU A 244 1.85 -2.18 -10.12
N ASN A 245 2.45 -1.94 -8.96
CA ASN A 245 3.52 -0.94 -8.82
C ASN A 245 4.81 -1.34 -9.54
N VAL A 246 5.17 -2.63 -9.56
CA VAL A 246 6.28 -3.12 -10.40
C VAL A 246 6.00 -2.87 -11.89
N ALA A 247 4.78 -3.16 -12.36
CA ALA A 247 4.37 -2.90 -13.73
C ALA A 247 4.31 -1.39 -14.06
N ARG A 248 3.88 -0.56 -13.10
CA ARG A 248 3.83 0.91 -13.18
C ARG A 248 5.24 1.48 -13.36
N LEU A 249 6.22 1.04 -12.56
CA LEU A 249 7.63 1.42 -12.74
C LEU A 249 8.12 1.03 -14.13
N GLN A 250 7.88 -0.21 -14.57
CA GLN A 250 8.28 -0.66 -15.90
C GLN A 250 7.64 0.17 -17.03
N HIS A 251 6.35 0.51 -16.93
CA HIS A 251 5.66 1.36 -17.89
C HIS A 251 6.33 2.74 -17.99
N TYR A 252 6.50 3.41 -16.85
CA TYR A 252 7.03 4.77 -16.83
C TYR A 252 8.54 4.82 -17.09
N ALA A 253 9.30 3.76 -16.82
CA ALA A 253 10.69 3.65 -17.25
C ALA A 253 10.79 3.67 -18.79
N ARG A 254 9.94 2.88 -19.48
CA ARG A 254 9.86 2.88 -20.96
C ARG A 254 9.46 4.26 -21.48
N ASP A 255 8.45 4.88 -20.87
CA ASP A 255 7.98 6.21 -21.24
C ASP A 255 9.08 7.27 -21.08
N LEU A 256 9.69 7.37 -19.89
CA LEU A 256 10.72 8.36 -19.59
C LEU A 256 11.94 8.22 -20.51
N LEU A 257 12.42 6.99 -20.75
CA LEU A 257 13.55 6.75 -21.66
C LEU A 257 13.21 7.08 -23.11
N SER A 258 11.95 6.90 -23.53
CA SER A 258 11.51 7.21 -24.89
C SER A 258 11.18 8.68 -25.11
N ASN A 259 10.79 9.40 -24.07
CA ASN A 259 10.39 10.81 -24.12
C ASN A 259 10.67 11.50 -22.78
N PRO A 260 11.94 11.85 -22.49
CA PRO A 260 12.35 12.49 -21.25
C PRO A 260 11.58 13.79 -20.98
N ARG A 261 10.98 13.92 -19.79
CA ARG A 261 10.25 15.12 -19.36
C ARG A 261 10.07 15.22 -17.85
N GLU A 262 10.15 16.44 -17.31
CA GLU A 262 9.96 16.70 -15.88
C GLU A 262 8.57 16.31 -15.37
N SER A 263 7.53 16.33 -16.23
CA SER A 263 6.15 16.07 -15.79
C SER A 263 5.93 14.67 -15.21
N LEU A 264 6.82 13.70 -15.47
CA LEU A 264 6.75 12.38 -14.84
C LEU A 264 7.23 12.38 -13.37
N PHE A 265 8.07 13.34 -12.99
CA PHE A 265 8.58 13.51 -11.62
C PHE A 265 7.63 14.35 -10.75
N PHE A 266 6.77 15.14 -11.38
CA PHE A 266 5.84 16.07 -10.73
C PHE A 266 4.39 15.86 -11.20
N ASN A 267 4.05 14.64 -11.62
CA ASN A 267 2.72 14.35 -12.13
C ASN A 267 1.69 14.55 -11.00
N SER A 268 0.66 15.34 -11.27
CA SER A 268 -0.45 15.48 -10.33
C SER A 268 -1.43 14.32 -10.53
N ALA A 269 -2.04 13.86 -9.45
CA ALA A 269 -3.18 12.95 -9.54
C ALA A 269 -4.26 13.52 -10.48
N PRO A 270 -5.11 12.67 -11.08
CA PRO A 270 -6.31 13.14 -11.76
C PRO A 270 -7.09 14.14 -10.90
N PRO A 271 -7.71 15.17 -11.53
CA PRO A 271 -8.45 16.17 -10.78
C PRO A 271 -9.59 15.51 -10.02
N ALA A 272 -9.86 16.00 -8.82
CA ALA A 272 -11.05 15.59 -8.06
C ALA A 272 -12.31 15.87 -8.88
N LEU A 273 -13.23 14.90 -8.89
CA LEU A 273 -14.53 15.07 -9.52
C LEU A 273 -15.49 15.71 -8.53
N ASP A 274 -16.33 16.61 -9.03
CA ASP A 274 -17.56 17.01 -8.38
C ASP A 274 -18.70 16.06 -8.75
N ALA A 275 -19.86 16.22 -8.11
CA ALA A 275 -21.02 15.36 -8.36
C ALA A 275 -21.45 15.35 -9.84
N ASP A 276 -21.39 16.50 -10.52
CA ASP A 276 -21.73 16.59 -11.94
C ASP A 276 -20.71 15.88 -12.84
N GLY A 277 -19.42 15.92 -12.46
CA GLY A 277 -18.36 15.14 -13.07
C GLY A 277 -18.65 13.65 -12.99
N VAL A 278 -18.96 13.15 -11.78
CA VAL A 278 -19.32 11.74 -11.56
C VAL A 278 -20.52 11.33 -12.42
N ARG A 279 -21.61 12.11 -12.42
CA ARG A 279 -22.80 11.84 -13.26
C ARG A 279 -22.47 11.77 -14.75
N LYS A 280 -21.63 12.66 -15.26
CA LYS A 280 -21.18 12.62 -16.67
C LYS A 280 -20.42 11.33 -17.00
N HIS A 281 -19.61 10.83 -16.06
CA HIS A 281 -18.92 9.55 -16.24
C HIS A 281 -19.92 8.38 -16.26
N ILE A 282 -20.89 8.36 -15.35
CA ILE A 282 -21.95 7.34 -15.30
C ILE A 282 -22.76 7.34 -16.60
N GLU A 283 -23.25 8.50 -17.04
CA GLU A 283 -24.03 8.63 -18.29
C GLU A 283 -23.25 8.14 -19.50
N ARG A 284 -21.95 8.47 -19.58
CA ARG A 284 -21.06 8.05 -20.67
C ARG A 284 -20.84 6.54 -20.68
N ARG A 285 -20.66 5.92 -19.51
CA ARG A 285 -20.30 4.51 -19.36
C ARG A 285 -21.52 3.60 -19.43
N ARG A 286 -22.69 4.08 -19.01
CA ARG A 286 -23.97 3.33 -18.94
C ARG A 286 -23.87 2.05 -18.11
N THR A 287 -23.01 2.10 -17.13
CA THR A 287 -22.83 1.13 -16.04
C THR A 287 -23.65 1.57 -14.84
N THR A 288 -23.79 0.70 -13.84
CA THR A 288 -24.42 1.05 -12.57
C THR A 288 -23.37 0.99 -11.45
N PRO A 289 -22.85 2.13 -10.99
CA PRO A 289 -22.05 2.13 -9.77
C PRO A 289 -22.93 1.83 -8.55
N LEU A 290 -22.33 1.19 -7.55
CA LEU A 290 -22.92 0.88 -6.27
C LEU A 290 -21.84 1.11 -5.20
N ALA A 291 -22.21 1.81 -4.13
CA ALA A 291 -21.32 2.10 -3.01
C ALA A 291 -21.97 1.66 -1.71
N ILE A 292 -21.23 0.90 -0.89
CA ILE A 292 -21.57 0.59 0.51
C ILE A 292 -20.73 1.52 1.38
N VAL A 293 -21.38 2.39 2.14
CA VAL A 293 -20.75 3.47 2.93
C VAL A 293 -21.02 3.25 4.41
N PHE A 294 -20.00 3.36 5.23
CA PHE A 294 -20.05 3.11 6.67
C PHE A 294 -18.96 3.92 7.38
N ASP A 295 -19.10 4.12 8.69
CA ASP A 295 -18.07 4.78 9.50
C ASP A 295 -16.76 4.00 9.42
N ALA A 296 -15.62 4.66 9.22
CA ALA A 296 -14.35 3.96 9.17
C ALA A 296 -14.03 3.40 10.57
N PRO A 297 -13.67 2.11 10.71
CA PRO A 297 -13.16 1.57 11.96
C PRO A 297 -11.94 2.37 12.43
N ASP A 298 -11.86 2.67 13.74
CA ASP A 298 -10.74 3.36 14.37
C ASP A 298 -9.47 2.50 14.35
N LEU A 299 -8.79 2.51 13.20
CA LEU A 299 -7.62 1.72 12.85
C LEU A 299 -6.69 2.57 12.00
N VAL A 300 -5.39 2.34 12.13
CA VAL A 300 -4.40 2.91 11.21
C VAL A 300 -4.57 2.35 9.79
N ASP A 301 -4.15 3.10 8.78
CA ASP A 301 -4.30 2.74 7.36
C ASP A 301 -3.78 1.32 7.05
N ASP A 302 -2.66 0.92 7.66
CA ASP A 302 -2.05 -0.41 7.48
C ASP A 302 -2.91 -1.57 8.02
N GLN A 303 -3.81 -1.30 8.97
CA GLN A 303 -4.78 -2.28 9.44
C GLN A 303 -6.11 -2.18 8.71
N LEU A 304 -6.47 -0.98 8.24
CA LEU A 304 -7.74 -0.70 7.58
C LEU A 304 -7.76 -1.17 6.11
N TYR A 305 -6.78 -0.77 5.30
CA TYR A 305 -6.78 -1.04 3.85
C TYR A 305 -6.78 -2.54 3.50
N PRO A 306 -6.02 -3.42 4.17
CA PRO A 306 -6.12 -4.86 3.92
C PRO A 306 -7.53 -5.41 4.17
N GLN A 307 -8.23 -4.89 5.19
CA GLN A 307 -9.60 -5.28 5.49
C GLN A 307 -10.60 -4.76 4.46
N LEU A 308 -10.42 -3.53 3.98
CA LEU A 308 -11.20 -2.95 2.90
C LEU A 308 -11.01 -3.75 1.60
N ARG A 309 -9.77 -4.08 1.21
CA ARG A 309 -9.47 -4.90 0.02
C ARG A 309 -10.08 -6.29 0.10
N LYS A 310 -9.95 -6.96 1.25
CA LYS A 310 -10.61 -8.25 1.49
C LYS A 310 -12.12 -8.14 1.31
N SER A 311 -12.73 -7.10 1.90
CA SER A 311 -14.18 -6.89 1.88
C SER A 311 -14.69 -6.58 0.47
N ILE A 312 -14.05 -5.67 -0.26
CA ILE A 312 -14.46 -5.35 -1.63
C ILE A 312 -14.29 -6.57 -2.56
N SER A 313 -13.23 -7.35 -2.39
CA SER A 313 -13.05 -8.60 -3.14
C SER A 313 -14.16 -9.60 -2.84
N GLY A 314 -14.54 -9.77 -1.57
CA GLY A 314 -15.65 -10.64 -1.18
C GLY A 314 -16.99 -10.17 -1.74
N VAL A 315 -17.26 -8.85 -1.69
CA VAL A 315 -18.48 -8.25 -2.27
C VAL A 315 -18.50 -8.43 -3.79
N ALA A 316 -17.39 -8.15 -4.48
CA ALA A 316 -17.28 -8.33 -5.93
C ALA A 316 -17.49 -9.79 -6.34
N ASP A 317 -16.86 -10.75 -5.67
CA ASP A 317 -17.07 -12.18 -5.88
C ASP A 317 -18.53 -12.58 -5.62
N GLY A 318 -19.13 -12.04 -4.56
CA GLY A 318 -20.54 -12.29 -4.21
C GLY A 318 -21.51 -11.79 -5.27
N LEU A 319 -21.22 -10.65 -5.88
CA LEU A 319 -21.96 -10.06 -6.99
C LEU A 319 -21.78 -10.86 -8.28
N ASP A 320 -20.55 -11.23 -8.64
CA ASP A 320 -20.25 -12.00 -9.86
C ASP A 320 -20.84 -13.40 -9.82
N ARG A 321 -20.81 -14.09 -8.67
CA ARG A 321 -21.46 -15.41 -8.51
C ARG A 321 -22.97 -15.36 -8.74
N ARG A 322 -23.59 -14.21 -8.50
CA ARG A 322 -25.02 -13.95 -8.77
C ARG A 322 -25.25 -13.39 -10.18
N GLY A 323 -24.18 -13.11 -10.90
CA GLY A 323 -24.15 -12.63 -12.26
C GLY A 323 -24.36 -11.12 -12.37
N PHE A 324 -23.99 -10.29 -11.41
CA PHE A 324 -24.11 -8.82 -11.61
C PHE A 324 -22.95 -8.22 -12.44
N ASP A 325 -21.99 -9.05 -12.86
CA ASP A 325 -20.91 -8.74 -13.80
C ASP A 325 -20.14 -7.47 -13.40
N VAL A 326 -19.25 -7.58 -12.41
CA VAL A 326 -18.45 -6.47 -11.88
C VAL A 326 -17.39 -6.05 -12.91
N PHE A 327 -17.41 -4.76 -13.31
CA PHE A 327 -16.41 -4.19 -14.21
C PHE A 327 -15.13 -3.76 -13.50
N ARG A 328 -15.28 -3.08 -12.37
CA ARG A 328 -14.19 -2.59 -11.53
C ARG A 328 -14.68 -2.42 -10.11
N ALA A 329 -13.77 -2.59 -9.17
CA ALA A 329 -14.01 -2.42 -7.75
C ALA A 329 -12.85 -1.64 -7.14
N THR A 330 -13.13 -0.85 -6.11
CA THR A 330 -12.14 -0.10 -5.34
C THR A 330 -12.69 0.22 -3.94
N THR A 331 -11.83 0.73 -3.06
CA THR A 331 -12.24 1.22 -1.74
C THR A 331 -11.71 2.62 -1.48
N PHE A 332 -12.44 3.36 -0.65
CA PHE A 332 -12.05 4.70 -0.18
C PHE A 332 -12.07 4.72 1.35
N ALA A 333 -11.24 5.54 1.97
CA ALA A 333 -11.22 5.72 3.43
C ALA A 333 -10.86 7.16 3.80
N GLY A 334 -11.56 7.67 4.81
CA GLY A 334 -11.36 8.91 5.55
C GLY A 334 -12.03 8.72 6.92
N ASP A 335 -12.86 9.67 7.36
CA ASP A 335 -13.75 9.44 8.51
C ASP A 335 -14.80 8.35 8.20
N GLU A 336 -15.20 8.25 6.92
CA GLU A 336 -16.04 7.17 6.38
C GLU A 336 -15.20 6.23 5.50
N ALA A 337 -15.64 4.99 5.37
CA ALA A 337 -15.11 4.01 4.43
C ALA A 337 -16.15 3.62 3.38
N VAL A 338 -15.68 3.34 2.16
CA VAL A 338 -16.54 3.00 1.02
C VAL A 338 -16.05 1.72 0.35
N LEU A 339 -16.95 0.76 0.17
CA LEU A 339 -16.77 -0.34 -0.79
C LEU A 339 -17.48 0.03 -2.09
N PHE A 340 -16.71 0.36 -3.14
CA PHE A 340 -17.24 0.87 -4.40
C PHE A 340 -17.09 -0.15 -5.53
N VAL A 341 -18.21 -0.54 -6.15
CA VAL A 341 -18.23 -1.42 -7.32
C VAL A 341 -18.94 -0.74 -8.48
N GLU A 342 -18.48 -1.01 -9.70
CA GLU A 342 -19.16 -0.63 -10.93
C GLU A 342 -19.65 -1.86 -11.67
N LEU A 343 -20.96 -1.95 -11.90
CA LEU A 343 -21.63 -3.13 -12.45
C LEU A 343 -21.95 -2.94 -13.93
N ALA A 344 -21.77 -4.02 -14.71
CA ALA A 344 -22.29 -4.13 -16.06
C ALA A 344 -23.79 -4.46 -16.05
N VAL A 345 -24.24 -5.22 -15.05
CA VAL A 345 -25.61 -5.69 -14.94
C VAL A 345 -26.08 -5.50 -13.50
N SER A 346 -26.87 -4.46 -13.24
CA SER A 346 -27.45 -4.21 -11.91
C SER A 346 -28.72 -5.00 -11.63
N GLU A 347 -29.42 -5.43 -12.68
CA GLU A 347 -30.66 -6.21 -12.60
C GLU A 347 -30.61 -7.46 -13.48
N ARG A 348 -31.10 -8.57 -12.95
CA ARG A 348 -31.26 -9.85 -13.64
C ARG A 348 -32.75 -10.25 -13.65
N PRO A 349 -33.18 -11.00 -14.68
CA PRO A 349 -34.53 -11.59 -14.68
C PRO A 349 -34.78 -12.45 -13.43
N ALA A 350 -36.04 -12.57 -13.02
CA ALA A 350 -36.46 -13.34 -11.85
C ALA A 350 -35.99 -14.81 -11.84
N VAL A 351 -35.66 -15.37 -13.00
CA VAL A 351 -35.31 -16.77 -13.17
C VAL A 351 -33.82 -16.94 -13.48
N GLU A 352 -33.21 -18.00 -12.94
CA GLU A 352 -31.88 -18.47 -13.29
C GLU A 352 -31.89 -19.92 -13.78
N ARG A 353 -30.88 -20.27 -14.57
CA ARG A 353 -30.65 -21.63 -15.03
C ARG A 353 -29.73 -22.36 -14.06
N HIS A 354 -30.22 -23.42 -13.43
CA HIS A 354 -29.43 -24.35 -12.63
C HIS A 354 -29.09 -25.57 -13.48
N VAL A 355 -27.82 -25.65 -13.92
CA VAL A 355 -27.33 -26.76 -14.74
C VAL A 355 -26.89 -27.92 -13.84
N GLY A 356 -27.57 -29.04 -13.98
CA GLY A 356 -27.26 -30.29 -13.30
C GLY A 356 -26.10 -31.07 -13.93
N PRO A 357 -25.80 -32.25 -13.37
CA PRO A 357 -24.75 -33.12 -13.88
C PRO A 357 -25.15 -33.75 -15.23
N PRO A 358 -24.18 -34.26 -16.01
CA PRO A 358 -24.48 -35.07 -17.18
C PRO A 358 -25.26 -36.33 -16.81
N VAL A 359 -26.27 -36.68 -17.61
CA VAL A 359 -27.19 -37.80 -17.36
C VAL A 359 -26.45 -39.15 -17.27
N HIS A 360 -25.34 -39.30 -18.01
CA HIS A 360 -24.53 -40.51 -17.97
C HIS A 360 -23.84 -40.73 -16.61
N VAL A 361 -23.72 -39.69 -15.76
CA VAL A 361 -23.22 -39.79 -14.39
C VAL A 361 -24.37 -40.17 -13.46
N ARG A 362 -24.80 -41.43 -13.59
CA ARG A 362 -26.06 -41.97 -13.06
C ARG A 362 -26.41 -41.51 -11.65
N GLN A 363 -25.50 -41.67 -10.68
CA GLN A 363 -25.79 -41.38 -9.28
C GLN A 363 -26.13 -39.90 -9.05
N HIS A 364 -25.37 -38.98 -9.66
CA HIS A 364 -25.62 -37.55 -9.53
C HIS A 364 -26.86 -37.13 -10.34
N ALA A 365 -27.07 -37.73 -11.50
CA ALA A 365 -28.23 -37.46 -12.35
C ALA A 365 -29.55 -37.91 -11.67
N GLU A 366 -29.59 -39.10 -11.08
CA GLU A 366 -30.75 -39.61 -10.33
C GLU A 366 -31.04 -38.72 -9.10
N GLY A 367 -30.01 -38.28 -8.39
CA GLY A 367 -30.14 -37.36 -7.25
C GLY A 367 -30.71 -35.99 -7.64
N PHE A 368 -30.15 -35.38 -8.69
CA PHE A 368 -30.63 -34.09 -9.21
C PHE A 368 -32.08 -34.20 -9.70
N TYR A 369 -32.38 -35.20 -10.53
CA TYR A 369 -33.74 -35.41 -11.02
C TYR A 369 -34.73 -35.63 -9.87
N GLY A 370 -34.37 -36.44 -8.87
CA GLY A 370 -35.20 -36.68 -7.70
C GLY A 370 -35.48 -35.43 -6.86
N ALA A 371 -34.53 -34.50 -6.77
CA ALA A 371 -34.69 -33.25 -6.03
C ALA A 371 -35.70 -32.29 -6.69
N TYR A 372 -35.87 -32.36 -8.01
CA TYR A 372 -36.63 -31.36 -8.77
C TYR A 372 -37.90 -31.92 -9.44
N ALA A 373 -37.99 -33.21 -9.79
CA ALA A 373 -39.07 -33.77 -10.61
C ALA A 373 -40.52 -33.63 -10.08
N GLY A 374 -40.70 -33.23 -8.82
CA GLY A 374 -42.02 -33.03 -8.20
C GLY A 374 -42.29 -31.61 -7.71
N GLY A 375 -41.40 -30.65 -7.96
CA GLY A 375 -41.62 -29.26 -7.54
C GLY A 375 -42.54 -28.49 -8.48
N ASN A 376 -43.19 -27.46 -7.95
CA ASN A 376 -44.07 -26.54 -8.71
C ASN A 376 -43.54 -25.09 -8.68
N ASP A 377 -42.39 -24.86 -8.05
CA ASP A 377 -41.71 -23.59 -7.85
C ASP A 377 -40.58 -23.35 -8.87
N HIS A 378 -40.47 -24.21 -9.88
CA HIS A 378 -39.46 -24.13 -10.92
C HIS A 378 -39.94 -24.80 -12.22
N TYR A 379 -39.29 -24.48 -13.34
CA TYR A 379 -39.48 -25.17 -14.61
C TYR A 379 -38.47 -26.31 -14.75
N GLY A 380 -38.96 -27.50 -15.10
CA GLY A 380 -38.13 -28.69 -15.26
C GLY A 380 -38.30 -29.70 -14.13
N PRO A 381 -37.34 -30.61 -13.93
CA PRO A 381 -36.10 -30.76 -14.70
C PRO A 381 -36.36 -31.19 -16.15
N PHE A 382 -35.66 -30.61 -17.11
CA PHE A 382 -35.68 -31.00 -18.52
C PHE A 382 -34.26 -31.27 -19.05
N LEU A 383 -34.15 -31.85 -20.25
CA LEU A 383 -32.86 -32.12 -20.88
C LEU A 383 -32.43 -30.94 -21.77
N ASP A 384 -31.19 -30.50 -21.61
CA ASP A 384 -30.49 -29.64 -22.56
C ASP A 384 -29.11 -30.26 -22.83
N GLY A 385 -28.89 -30.69 -24.07
CA GLY A 385 -27.75 -31.54 -24.43
C GLY A 385 -27.74 -32.88 -23.67
N ASP A 386 -26.67 -33.13 -22.93
CA ASP A 386 -26.46 -34.35 -22.14
C ASP A 386 -26.74 -34.16 -20.64
N ARG A 387 -27.31 -33.03 -20.22
CA ARG A 387 -27.51 -32.64 -18.80
C ARG A 387 -28.97 -32.41 -18.46
N TYR A 388 -29.29 -32.60 -17.18
CA TYR A 388 -30.52 -32.06 -16.60
C TYR A 388 -30.37 -30.57 -16.31
N VAL A 389 -31.43 -29.81 -16.54
CA VAL A 389 -31.50 -28.37 -16.27
C VAL A 389 -32.82 -28.06 -15.58
N VAL A 390 -32.76 -27.14 -14.63
CA VAL A 390 -33.94 -26.53 -13.99
C VAL A 390 -33.83 -25.02 -14.14
N GLU A 391 -34.96 -24.36 -14.39
CA GLU A 391 -35.06 -22.90 -14.34
C GLU A 391 -35.85 -22.53 -13.08
N ARG A 392 -35.20 -21.86 -12.13
CA ARG A 392 -35.79 -21.56 -10.82
C ARG A 392 -35.69 -20.07 -10.52
N ASP A 393 -36.46 -19.60 -9.55
CA ASP A 393 -36.37 -18.22 -9.11
C ASP A 393 -34.99 -17.93 -8.51
N ARG A 394 -34.45 -16.75 -8.83
CA ARG A 394 -33.24 -16.21 -8.21
C ARG A 394 -33.53 -15.82 -6.78
N GLU A 395 -32.52 -15.96 -5.94
CA GLU A 395 -32.54 -15.38 -4.60
C GLU A 395 -32.59 -13.84 -4.66
N PHE A 396 -31.82 -13.23 -5.57
CA PHE A 396 -31.77 -11.79 -5.79
C PHE A 396 -31.88 -11.43 -7.27
N THR A 397 -32.75 -10.47 -7.59
CA THR A 397 -32.90 -9.93 -8.95
C THR A 397 -32.14 -8.63 -9.16
N SER A 398 -31.78 -7.91 -8.10
CA SER A 398 -30.93 -6.73 -8.19
C SER A 398 -29.71 -6.86 -7.30
N ALA A 399 -28.62 -6.18 -7.70
CA ALA A 399 -27.41 -6.11 -6.88
C ALA A 399 -27.68 -5.41 -5.53
N THR A 400 -28.55 -4.39 -5.54
CA THR A 400 -28.98 -3.66 -4.34
C THR A 400 -29.68 -4.56 -3.34
N ASP A 401 -30.61 -5.41 -3.79
CA ASP A 401 -31.31 -6.35 -2.90
C ASP A 401 -30.32 -7.33 -2.25
N PHE A 402 -29.29 -7.75 -2.98
CA PHE A 402 -28.24 -8.60 -2.42
C PHE A 402 -27.44 -7.88 -1.33
N VAL A 403 -26.87 -6.70 -1.65
CA VAL A 403 -25.97 -6.00 -0.71
C VAL A 403 -26.69 -5.41 0.49
N THR A 404 -28.01 -5.26 0.45
CA THR A 404 -28.83 -4.78 1.58
C THR A 404 -29.41 -5.92 2.43
N SER A 405 -29.16 -7.18 2.04
CA SER A 405 -29.63 -8.36 2.75
C SER A 405 -28.57 -8.95 3.68
N ASP A 406 -28.98 -9.87 4.55
CA ASP A 406 -28.07 -10.64 5.41
C ASP A 406 -27.05 -11.47 4.60
N ALA A 407 -27.34 -11.78 3.33
CA ALA A 407 -26.44 -12.53 2.46
C ALA A 407 -25.16 -11.74 2.11
N LEU A 408 -25.13 -10.42 2.33
CA LEU A 408 -23.90 -9.63 2.28
C LEU A 408 -22.86 -10.23 3.24
N PHE A 409 -23.28 -10.64 4.44
CA PHE A 409 -22.36 -11.12 5.46
C PHE A 409 -21.93 -12.60 5.28
N ASP A 410 -22.42 -13.27 4.24
CA ASP A 410 -21.92 -14.59 3.83
C ASP A 410 -20.68 -14.48 2.93
N VAL A 411 -20.30 -13.26 2.50
CA VAL A 411 -19.08 -13.03 1.72
C VAL A 411 -17.86 -12.84 2.62
N ALA A 412 -16.67 -12.90 2.02
CA ALA A 412 -15.44 -12.63 2.75
C ALA A 412 -15.33 -11.14 3.09
N LEU A 413 -15.52 -10.78 4.36
CA LEU A 413 -15.31 -9.44 4.88
C LEU A 413 -14.08 -9.38 5.80
N GLY A 414 -13.49 -8.19 5.90
CA GLY A 414 -12.52 -7.86 6.95
C GLY A 414 -13.20 -7.90 8.31
N LYS A 415 -12.51 -8.34 9.36
CA LYS A 415 -13.13 -8.58 10.67
C LYS A 415 -13.78 -7.32 11.25
N HIS A 416 -13.04 -6.21 11.26
CA HIS A 416 -13.52 -4.93 11.78
C HIS A 416 -14.54 -4.30 10.85
N VAL A 417 -14.35 -4.42 9.52
CA VAL A 417 -15.36 -3.99 8.53
C VAL A 417 -16.68 -4.73 8.75
N GLU A 418 -16.67 -6.05 8.89
CA GLU A 418 -17.87 -6.84 9.17
C GLU A 418 -18.55 -6.42 10.47
N SER A 419 -17.77 -6.23 11.55
CA SER A 419 -18.30 -5.74 12.83
C SER A 419 -19.00 -4.40 12.67
N THR A 420 -18.35 -3.41 12.05
CA THR A 420 -18.95 -2.08 11.84
C THR A 420 -20.21 -2.15 10.99
N LEU A 421 -20.19 -2.88 9.88
CA LEU A 421 -21.38 -3.06 9.03
C LEU A 421 -22.57 -3.70 9.78
N ARG A 422 -22.30 -4.59 10.75
CA ARG A 422 -23.34 -5.27 11.55
C ARG A 422 -23.83 -4.44 12.73
N GLU A 423 -22.91 -3.77 13.43
CA GLU A 423 -23.17 -3.11 14.71
C GLU A 423 -23.60 -1.66 14.54
N ASP A 424 -22.91 -0.93 13.67
CA ASP A 424 -23.11 0.50 13.43
C ASP A 424 -23.99 0.75 12.19
N GLY A 425 -23.99 -0.20 11.26
CA GLY A 425 -24.79 -0.18 10.04
C GLY A 425 -24.05 0.43 8.84
N TYR A 426 -24.75 0.59 7.74
CA TYR A 426 -24.22 1.13 6.49
C TYR A 426 -25.33 1.70 5.61
N GLU A 427 -24.94 2.57 4.68
CA GLU A 427 -25.79 3.10 3.63
C GLU A 427 -25.37 2.53 2.27
N VAL A 428 -26.34 2.39 1.35
CA VAL A 428 -26.09 1.93 -0.02
C VAL A 428 -26.54 3.00 -0.99
N PHE A 429 -25.61 3.48 -1.82
CA PHE A 429 -25.87 4.44 -2.89
C PHE A 429 -25.76 3.74 -4.24
N VAL A 430 -26.69 4.01 -5.16
CA VAL A 430 -26.74 3.32 -6.46
C VAL A 430 -26.92 4.31 -7.60
N GLY A 431 -26.24 4.07 -8.71
CA GLY A 431 -26.37 4.90 -9.91
C GLY A 431 -25.96 6.35 -9.63
N ASP A 432 -26.82 7.30 -9.98
CA ASP A 432 -26.53 8.74 -9.82
C ASP A 432 -26.37 9.19 -8.36
N GLU A 433 -26.87 8.40 -7.40
CA GLU A 433 -26.75 8.72 -5.96
C GLU A 433 -25.30 8.71 -5.49
N VAL A 434 -24.43 7.86 -6.09
CA VAL A 434 -23.01 7.80 -5.72
C VAL A 434 -22.27 9.12 -5.99
N ALA A 435 -22.87 10.03 -6.78
CA ALA A 435 -22.30 11.33 -7.05
C ALA A 435 -22.24 12.23 -5.79
N THR A 436 -23.00 11.95 -4.73
CA THR A 436 -22.90 12.66 -3.45
C THR A 436 -21.55 12.43 -2.78
N LEU A 437 -20.95 11.25 -2.98
CA LEU A 437 -19.64 10.89 -2.44
C LEU A 437 -18.51 11.76 -2.99
N ALA A 438 -18.74 12.52 -4.07
CA ALA A 438 -17.77 13.47 -4.62
C ALA A 438 -17.41 14.60 -3.64
N GLU A 439 -18.28 14.90 -2.66
CA GLU A 439 -18.00 15.91 -1.64
C GLU A 439 -16.83 15.50 -0.74
N THR A 440 -16.74 14.20 -0.39
CA THR A 440 -15.71 13.65 0.49
C THR A 440 -14.59 12.95 -0.29
N PHE A 441 -14.94 12.19 -1.34
CA PHE A 441 -14.06 11.29 -2.08
C PHE A 441 -13.88 11.69 -3.55
N GLY A 442 -13.98 12.98 -3.87
CA GLY A 442 -13.86 13.48 -5.24
C GLY A 442 -12.51 13.12 -5.89
N ALA A 443 -11.41 13.12 -5.12
CA ALA A 443 -10.09 12.75 -5.62
C ALA A 443 -9.99 11.26 -5.98
N GLU A 444 -10.52 10.40 -5.12
CA GLU A 444 -10.56 8.95 -5.31
C GLU A 444 -11.45 8.57 -6.50
N LEU A 445 -12.62 9.21 -6.63
CA LEU A 445 -13.50 9.06 -7.79
C LEU A 445 -12.83 9.56 -9.08
N GLY A 446 -12.05 10.64 -9.00
CA GLY A 446 -11.20 11.11 -10.09
C GLY A 446 -10.20 10.04 -10.55
N ARG A 447 -9.48 9.42 -9.61
CA ARG A 447 -8.56 8.30 -9.91
C ARG A 447 -9.30 7.08 -10.48
N PHE A 448 -10.49 6.76 -9.96
CA PHE A 448 -11.29 5.63 -10.43
C PHE A 448 -11.74 5.82 -11.89
N TYR A 449 -12.23 7.01 -12.24
CA TYR A 449 -12.81 7.30 -13.56
C TYR A 449 -11.80 7.80 -14.60
N ASP A 450 -10.61 8.23 -14.18
CA ASP A 450 -9.44 8.55 -15.01
C ASP A 450 -8.21 7.71 -14.56
N PRO A 451 -8.27 6.38 -14.71
CA PRO A 451 -7.19 5.51 -14.28
C PRO A 451 -5.93 5.76 -15.11
N ARG A 452 -4.77 5.73 -14.45
CA ARG A 452 -3.47 5.85 -15.10
C ARG A 452 -2.65 4.56 -14.89
N PRO A 453 -1.77 4.21 -15.85
CA PRO A 453 -0.85 3.09 -15.72
C PRO A 453 -0.03 3.15 -14.44
#